data_AF-A0A8R7Q3X2-F1
#
_entry.id   AF-A0A8R7Q3X2-F1
#
_cell.length_a   1.000
_cell.length_b   1.000
_cell.length_c   1.000
_cell.angle_alpha   90.00
_cell.angle_beta   90.00
_cell.angle_gamma   90.00
#
_symmetry.space_group_name_H-M   'P 1'
#
loop_
_entity.id
_entity.type
_entity.pdbx_description
1 polymer ?
#
loop_
_entity_poly.entity_id
_entity_poly.type
_entity_poly.pdbx_seq_one_letter_code
_entity_poly.pdbx_strand_id
1 'polypeptide(L)'
;MLTSAKSKAHEAFKNGNYYLAARIYKEAMTLDPGNATLLSNRSLCWLRLGDAKNALNDAQACSMMRPGWPKASYREGTALMLLKDYEKACGAFLDGLKLEPRNVEMEDGLRQALESLKIYRSSPGQD
;
A
#
# COMPACT_ATOMS: atom_id res chain seq x y z
N MET A 1 25.03 -3.58 -7.91
CA MET A 1 24.49 -4.61 -6.99
C MET A 1 23.20 -4.11 -6.34
N LEU A 2 22.27 -5.02 -6.03
CA LEU A 2 20.93 -4.74 -5.47
C LEU A 2 20.93 -3.74 -4.30
N THR A 3 21.87 -3.86 -3.37
CA THR A 3 22.00 -2.97 -2.21
C THR A 3 22.15 -1.51 -2.62
N SER A 4 22.92 -1.21 -3.67
CA SER A 4 23.07 0.14 -4.20
C SER A 4 21.76 0.67 -4.79
N ALA A 5 20.98 -0.17 -5.48
CA ALA A 5 19.68 0.23 -6.03
C ALA A 5 18.67 0.53 -4.92
N LYS A 6 18.60 -0.29 -3.87
CA LYS A 6 17.74 -0.06 -2.70
C LYS A 6 18.08 1.26 -2.01
N SER A 7 19.36 1.55 -1.78
CA SER A 7 19.80 2.82 -1.17
C SER A 7 19.43 4.03 -2.03
N LYS A 8 19.65 3.98 -3.35
CA LYS A 8 19.27 5.06 -4.27
C LYS A 8 17.77 5.28 -4.32
N ALA A 9 16.96 4.21 -4.32
CA ALA A 9 15.51 4.33 -4.28
C ALA A 9 15.03 4.99 -2.98
N HIS A 10 15.64 4.61 -1.85
CA HIS A 10 15.34 5.21 -0.55
C HIS A 10 15.72 6.69 -0.47
N GLU A 11 16.88 7.06 -1.03
CA GLU A 11 17.31 8.46 -1.12
C GLU A 11 16.36 9.28 -2.00
N ALA A 12 16.01 8.77 -3.19
CA ALA A 12 15.02 9.42 -4.06
C ALA A 12 13.67 9.59 -3.34
N PHE A 13 13.24 8.58 -2.58
CA PHE A 13 12.01 8.65 -1.78
C PHE A 13 12.09 9.75 -0.71
N LYS A 14 13.20 9.83 0.04
CA LYS A 14 13.43 10.86 1.06
C LYS A 14 13.41 12.27 0.48
N ASN A 15 13.93 12.43 -0.74
CA ASN A 15 13.95 13.71 -1.45
C ASN A 15 12.60 14.06 -2.12
N GLY A 16 11.55 13.26 -1.90
CA GLY A 16 10.22 13.48 -2.49
C GLY A 16 10.12 13.08 -3.97
N ASN A 17 11.18 12.54 -4.55
CA ASN A 17 11.21 12.07 -5.95
C ASN A 17 10.59 10.68 -6.07
N TYR A 18 9.30 10.56 -5.73
CA TYR A 18 8.61 9.28 -5.64
C TYR A 18 8.55 8.52 -6.96
N TYR A 19 8.40 9.21 -8.10
CA TYR A 19 8.41 8.57 -9.41
C TYR A 19 9.77 7.95 -9.73
N LEU A 20 10.86 8.66 -9.43
CA LEU A 20 12.21 8.13 -9.58
C LEU A 20 12.44 6.94 -8.65
N ALA A 21 12.02 7.04 -7.38
CA ALA A 21 12.10 5.94 -6.44
C ALA A 21 11.35 4.70 -6.94
N ALA A 22 10.13 4.86 -7.48
CA ALA A 22 9.34 3.77 -8.04
C ALA A 22 10.03 3.10 -9.23
N ARG A 23 10.65 3.89 -10.12
CA ARG A 23 11.45 3.38 -11.24
C ARG A 23 12.66 2.57 -10.76
N ILE A 24 13.41 3.10 -9.79
CA ILE A 24 14.57 2.39 -9.23
C ILE A 24 14.12 1.10 -8.52
N TYR A 25 13.00 1.11 -7.81
CA TYR A 25 12.45 -0.13 -7.23
C TYR A 25 12.07 -1.16 -8.31
N LYS A 26 11.49 -0.73 -9.44
CA LYS A 26 11.21 -1.62 -10.58
C LYS A 26 12.49 -2.25 -11.14
N GLU A 27 13.57 -1.48 -11.26
CA GLU A 27 14.88 -2.01 -11.67
C GLU A 27 15.47 -2.95 -10.60
N ALA A 28 15.35 -2.62 -9.32
CA ALA A 28 15.81 -3.50 -8.25
C ALA A 28 15.07 -4.85 -8.23
N MET A 29 13.80 -4.87 -8.64
CA MET A 29 13.02 -6.11 -8.75
C MET A 29 13.50 -7.04 -9.87
N THR A 30 14.17 -6.53 -10.91
CA THR A 30 14.77 -7.41 -11.93
C THR A 30 16.01 -8.13 -11.40
N LEU A 31 16.65 -7.58 -10.37
CA LEU A 31 17.81 -8.16 -9.70
C LEU A 31 17.41 -9.12 -8.57
N ASP A 32 16.24 -8.93 -7.97
CA ASP A 32 15.71 -9.73 -6.85
C ASP A 32 14.18 -9.85 -6.95
N PRO A 33 13.68 -10.70 -7.87
CA PRO A 33 12.25 -10.80 -8.17
C PRO A 33 11.42 -11.41 -7.02
N GLY A 34 12.06 -12.09 -6.07
CA GLY A 34 11.39 -12.69 -4.91
C GLY A 34 11.21 -11.76 -3.71
N ASN A 35 11.55 -10.47 -3.85
CA ASN A 35 11.58 -9.55 -2.73
C ASN A 35 10.31 -8.70 -2.60
N ALA A 36 9.36 -9.19 -1.79
CA ALA A 36 8.11 -8.50 -1.50
C ALA A 36 8.32 -7.09 -0.92
N THR A 37 9.45 -6.82 -0.27
CA THR A 37 9.75 -5.50 0.29
C THR A 37 9.90 -4.44 -0.81
N LEU A 38 10.42 -4.82 -1.98
CA LEU A 38 10.55 -3.92 -3.12
C LEU A 38 9.16 -3.50 -3.64
N LEU A 39 8.23 -4.46 -3.73
CA LEU A 39 6.83 -4.21 -4.09
C LEU A 39 6.15 -3.27 -3.07
N SER A 40 6.28 -3.56 -1.77
CA SER A 40 5.70 -2.72 -0.71
C SER A 40 6.24 -1.28 -0.72
N ASN A 41 7.53 -1.10 -0.99
CA ASN A 41 8.14 0.22 -1.08
C ASN A 41 7.75 0.96 -2.37
N ARG A 42 7.59 0.25 -3.49
CA ARG A 42 7.09 0.83 -4.74
C ARG A 42 5.62 1.23 -4.62
N SER A 43 4.79 0.39 -3.99
CA SER A 43 3.40 0.72 -3.62
C SER A 43 3.34 2.03 -2.82
N LEU A 44 4.21 2.19 -1.82
CA LEU A 44 4.30 3.45 -1.06
C LEU A 44 4.62 4.66 -1.95
N CYS A 45 5.51 4.51 -2.93
CA CYS A 45 5.82 5.59 -3.87
C CYS A 45 4.57 6.00 -4.67
N TRP A 46 3.78 5.01 -5.14
CA TRP A 46 2.53 5.27 -5.85
C TRP A 46 1.48 5.95 -4.99
N LEU A 47 1.34 5.54 -3.71
CA LEU A 47 0.47 6.21 -2.76
C LEU A 47 0.82 7.69 -2.60
N ARG A 48 2.12 8.03 -2.54
CA ARG A 48 2.60 9.41 -2.43
C ARG A 48 2.39 10.24 -3.70
N LEU A 49 2.24 9.57 -4.84
CA LEU A 49 1.89 10.18 -6.12
C LEU A 49 0.36 10.27 -6.35
N GLY A 50 -0.46 9.71 -5.45
CA GLY A 50 -1.90 9.59 -5.64
C GLY A 50 -2.32 8.53 -6.66
N ASP A 51 -1.39 7.73 -7.17
CA ASP A 51 -1.68 6.64 -8.11
C ASP A 51 -2.12 5.38 -7.37
N ALA A 52 -3.38 5.42 -6.92
CA ALA A 52 -3.94 4.37 -6.09
C ALA A 52 -4.05 3.01 -6.81
N LYS A 53 -4.22 3.00 -8.14
CA LYS A 53 -4.31 1.76 -8.92
C LYS A 53 -2.98 1.02 -8.95
N ASN A 54 -1.89 1.72 -9.24
CA ASN A 54 -0.56 1.11 -9.21
C ASN A 54 -0.14 0.73 -7.77
N ALA A 55 -0.53 1.53 -6.77
CA ALA A 55 -0.31 1.20 -5.38
C ALA A 55 -1.00 -0.11 -4.97
N LEU A 56 -2.26 -0.30 -5.38
CA LEU A 56 -3.06 -1.49 -5.10
C LEU A 56 -2.46 -2.74 -5.77
N ASN A 57 -2.10 -2.65 -7.05
CA ASN A 57 -1.47 -3.75 -7.78
C ASN A 57 -0.19 -4.23 -7.09
N ASP A 58 0.67 -3.29 -6.66
CA ASP A 58 1.91 -3.63 -5.95
C ASP A 58 1.64 -4.22 -4.56
N ALA A 59 0.62 -3.73 -3.85
CA ALA A 59 0.23 -4.26 -2.55
C ALA A 59 -0.30 -5.70 -2.65
N GLN A 60 -1.16 -5.98 -3.63
CA GLN A 60 -1.70 -7.32 -3.86
C GLN A 60 -0.62 -8.31 -4.31
N ALA A 61 0.27 -7.89 -5.21
CA ALA A 61 1.44 -8.70 -5.58
C ALA A 61 2.33 -8.98 -4.37
N CYS A 62 2.50 -8.00 -3.48
CA CYS A 62 3.22 -8.18 -2.22
C CYS A 62 2.53 -9.19 -1.30
N SER A 63 1.21 -9.14 -1.15
CA SER A 63 0.42 -10.11 -0.36
C SER A 63 0.50 -11.53 -0.93
N MET A 64 0.46 -11.68 -2.26
CA MET A 64 0.62 -12.98 -2.93
C MET A 64 2.03 -13.55 -2.73
N MET A 65 3.06 -12.70 -2.79
CA MET A 65 4.46 -13.12 -2.65
C MET A 65 4.83 -13.44 -1.20
N ARG A 66 4.27 -12.71 -0.24
CA ARG A 66 4.50 -12.93 1.19
C ARG A 66 3.17 -12.93 1.96
N PRO A 67 2.44 -14.06 1.92
CA PRO A 67 1.24 -14.22 2.72
C PRO A 67 1.56 -14.00 4.21
N GLY A 68 0.67 -13.34 4.94
CA GLY A 68 0.87 -13.08 6.35
C GLY A 68 1.82 -11.93 6.68
N TRP A 69 2.16 -11.06 5.72
CA TRP A 69 2.91 -9.84 6.00
C TRP A 69 1.96 -8.64 6.20
N PRO A 70 1.78 -8.12 7.44
CA PRO A 70 0.80 -7.06 7.73
C PRO A 70 0.99 -5.81 6.87
N LYS A 71 2.25 -5.46 6.55
CA LYS A 71 2.56 -4.28 5.76
C LYS A 71 1.96 -4.30 4.36
N ALA A 72 1.73 -5.49 3.78
CA ALA A 72 1.06 -5.62 2.48
C ALA A 72 -0.41 -5.22 2.60
N SER A 73 -1.11 -5.75 3.61
CA SER A 73 -2.50 -5.41 3.94
C SER A 73 -2.69 -3.91 4.24
N TYR A 74 -1.73 -3.29 4.95
CA TYR A 74 -1.76 -1.85 5.19
C TYR A 74 -1.67 -1.02 3.89
N ARG A 75 -0.78 -1.41 2.98
CA ARG A 75 -0.63 -0.73 1.67
C ARG A 75 -1.88 -0.89 0.82
N GLU A 76 -2.47 -2.09 0.82
CA GLU A 76 -3.71 -2.39 0.12
C GLU A 76 -4.87 -1.56 0.66
N GLY A 77 -5.07 -1.52 1.99
CA GLY A 77 -6.10 -0.70 2.63
C GLY A 77 -5.94 0.79 2.30
N THR A 78 -4.71 1.31 2.35
CA THR A 78 -4.44 2.71 2.01
C THR A 78 -4.72 3.02 0.54
N ALA A 79 -4.39 2.11 -0.38
CA ALA A 79 -4.69 2.27 -1.80
C ALA A 79 -6.20 2.24 -2.07
N LEU A 80 -6.93 1.35 -1.41
CA LEU A 80 -8.39 1.24 -1.52
C LEU A 80 -9.11 2.47 -0.95
N MET A 81 -8.59 3.06 0.13
CA MET A 81 -9.06 4.35 0.64
C MET A 81 -8.97 5.46 -0.41
N LEU A 82 -7.84 5.55 -1.14
CA LEU A 82 -7.69 6.53 -2.22
C LEU A 82 -8.61 6.25 -3.42
N LEU A 83 -8.92 4.98 -3.67
CA LEU A 83 -9.91 4.57 -4.69
C LEU A 83 -11.35 4.75 -4.23
N LYS A 84 -11.58 5.15 -2.98
CA LYS A 84 -12.89 5.23 -2.33
C LYS A 84 -13.65 3.89 -2.26
N ASP A 85 -12.94 2.77 -2.39
CA ASP A 85 -13.47 1.43 -2.16
C ASP A 85 -13.35 1.10 -0.67
N TYR A 86 -14.14 1.82 0.14
CA TYR A 86 -14.04 1.81 1.60
C TYR A 86 -14.37 0.44 2.21
N GLU A 87 -15.24 -0.33 1.54
CA GLU A 87 -15.62 -1.69 1.96
C GLU A 87 -14.43 -2.64 1.88
N LYS A 88 -13.73 -2.66 0.74
CA LYS A 88 -12.51 -3.47 0.63
C LYS A 88 -11.38 -2.91 1.49
N ALA A 89 -11.30 -1.58 1.67
CA ALA A 89 -10.30 -0.99 2.57
C ALA A 89 -10.47 -1.50 4.00
N CYS A 90 -11.71 -1.56 4.51
CA CYS A 90 -12.01 -2.16 5.82
C CYS A 90 -11.53 -3.61 5.89
N GLY A 91 -11.83 -4.41 4.87
CA GLY A 91 -11.38 -5.81 4.78
C GLY A 91 -9.86 -5.94 4.86
N ALA A 92 -9.13 -5.14 4.08
CA ALA A 92 -7.67 -5.15 4.07
C ALA A 92 -7.07 -4.77 5.43
N PHE A 93 -7.58 -3.72 6.10
CA PHE A 93 -7.09 -3.36 7.43
C PHE A 93 -7.41 -4.43 8.48
N LEU A 94 -8.60 -5.04 8.43
CA LEU A 94 -8.97 -6.14 9.31
C LEU A 94 -8.06 -7.36 9.12
N ASP A 95 -7.73 -7.72 7.88
CA ASP A 95 -6.80 -8.82 7.60
C ASP A 95 -5.40 -8.51 8.12
N GLY A 96 -4.95 -7.26 8.01
CA GLY A 96 -3.72 -6.78 8.64
C GLY A 96 -3.74 -6.93 10.16
N LEU A 97 -4.83 -6.52 10.82
CA LEU A 97 -5.00 -6.60 12.28
C LEU A 97 -5.11 -8.05 12.79
N LYS A 98 -5.60 -9.00 11.99
CA LYS A 98 -5.53 -10.43 12.34
C LYS A 98 -4.07 -10.90 12.48
N LEU A 99 -3.17 -10.32 11.69
CA LEU A 99 -1.74 -10.65 11.70
C LEU A 99 -0.98 -9.85 12.77
N GLU A 100 -1.34 -8.59 12.98
CA GLU A 100 -0.74 -7.71 13.98
C GLU A 100 -1.82 -6.95 14.78
N PRO A 101 -2.41 -7.56 15.83
CA PRO A 101 -3.58 -7.02 16.52
C PRO A 101 -3.38 -5.72 17.30
N ARG A 102 -2.14 -5.22 17.41
CA ARG A 102 -1.79 -3.99 18.13
C ARG A 102 -1.19 -2.92 17.22
N ASN A 103 -1.44 -3.03 15.91
CA ASN A 103 -0.94 -2.08 14.92
C ASN A 103 -1.83 -0.84 14.88
N VAL A 104 -1.39 0.24 15.53
CA VAL A 104 -2.12 1.51 15.64
C VAL A 104 -2.42 2.12 14.25
N GLU A 105 -1.48 2.04 13.30
CA GLU A 105 -1.71 2.58 11.95
C GLU A 105 -2.85 1.86 11.23
N MET A 106 -3.00 0.55 11.43
CA MET A 106 -4.09 -0.23 10.86
C MET A 106 -5.42 0.01 11.58
N GLU A 107 -5.41 0.16 12.91
CA GLU A 107 -6.61 0.52 13.67
C GLU A 107 -7.15 1.89 13.23
N ASP A 108 -6.27 2.87 13.07
CA ASP A 108 -6.63 4.20 12.58
C ASP A 108 -7.09 4.16 11.12
N GLY A 109 -6.45 3.35 10.28
CA GLY A 109 -6.87 3.11 8.90
C GLY A 109 -8.27 2.48 8.81
N LEU A 110 -8.55 1.47 9.64
CA LEU A 110 -9.87 0.84 9.73
C LEU A 110 -10.94 1.83 10.22
N ARG A 111 -10.64 2.63 11.24
CA ARG A 111 -11.56 3.66 11.75
C ARG A 111 -11.93 4.66 10.66
N GLN A 112 -10.94 5.17 9.94
CA GLN A 112 -11.15 6.09 8.82
C GLN A 112 -11.96 5.46 7.68
N ALA A 113 -11.70 4.18 7.37
CA ALA A 113 -12.44 3.45 6.35
C ALA A 113 -13.92 3.28 6.72
N LEU A 114 -14.21 2.91 7.98
CA LEU A 114 -15.58 2.74 8.49
C LEU A 114 -16.35 4.07 8.49
N GLU A 115 -15.71 5.16 8.89
CA GLU A 115 -16.31 6.49 8.87
C GLU A 115 -16.63 6.92 7.43
N SER A 116 -15.66 6.76 6.52
CA SER A 116 -15.83 7.09 5.11
C SER A 116 -16.93 6.26 4.46
N LEU A 117 -17.02 4.96 4.80
CA LEU A 117 -18.08 4.08 4.33
C LEU A 117 -19.47 4.52 4.82
N LYS A 118 -19.58 4.90 6.10
CA LYS A 118 -20.83 5.41 6.68
C LYS A 118 -21.28 6.67 5.96
N ILE A 119 -20.38 7.62 5.73
CA ILE A 119 -20.67 8.87 5.02
C ILE A 119 -21.08 8.57 3.57
N TYR A 120 -20.34 7.69 2.89
CA TYR A 120 -20.60 7.30 1.51
C TYR A 120 -22.01 6.71 1.34
N ARG A 121 -22.39 5.77 2.21
CA ARG A 121 -23.74 5.15 2.21
C ARG A 121 -24.87 6.09 2.61
N SER A 122 -24.56 7.13 3.38
CA SER A 122 -25.56 8.11 3.84
C SER A 122 -25.78 9.24 2.84
N SER A 123 -25.02 9.28 1.73
CA SER A 123 -25.14 10.30 0.69
C SER A 123 -26.30 9.95 -0.25
N PRO A 124 -27.34 10.80 -0.38
CA PRO A 124 -28.47 10.52 -1.25
C PRO A 124 -28.06 10.55 -2.74
N GLY A 125 -28.37 9.49 -3.48
CA GLY A 125 -28.20 9.43 -4.94
C GLY A 125 -27.41 8.25 -5.51
N GLN A 126 -27.37 7.11 -4.81
CA GLN A 126 -26.72 5.89 -5.34
C GLN A 126 -27.67 4.68 -5.30
N ASP A 127 -28.79 4.82 -6.01
CA ASP A 127 -29.60 3.72 -6.52
C ASP A 127 -29.57 3.78 -8.06
#